data_AF-A0A7S4HEL3-F1
#
_entry.id   AF-A0A7S4HEL3-F1
#
_cell.length_a   1.000
_cell.length_b   1.000
_cell.length_c   1.000
_cell.angle_alpha   90.00
_cell.angle_beta   90.00
_cell.angle_gamma   90.00
#
_symmetry.space_group_name_H-M   'P 1'
#
loop_
_entity.id
_entity.type
_entity.pdbx_description
1 polymer ?
#
loop_
_entity_poly.entity_id
_entity_poly.type
_entity_poly.pdbx_seq_one_letter_code
_entity_poly.pdbx_strand_id
1 'polypeptide(L)'
;PRCQADEDGLVTLAGISPEYRAQVETALQDRNRERILEGKPKYESVEAMVEAYKEYEGAAKGYSQEQCESEVLRFLQRKFLLSEGGADLQDPQTIVTLGLLALLAVGVIGRVASGEVSLGQ
;
A
#
# COMPACT_ATOMS: atom_id res chain seq x y z
N PRO A 1 -25.99 -12.28 -1.84
CA PRO A 1 -25.50 -10.96 -2.29
C PRO A 1 -24.13 -11.11 -2.96
N ARG A 2 -24.10 -11.05 -4.30
CA ARG A 2 -22.87 -11.14 -5.08
C ARG A 2 -22.21 -9.76 -5.08
N CYS A 3 -21.01 -9.70 -4.51
CA CYS A 3 -20.16 -8.51 -4.50
C CYS A 3 -19.52 -8.39 -5.89
N GLN A 4 -19.98 -7.45 -6.70
CA GLN A 4 -19.19 -6.89 -7.79
C GLN A 4 -18.15 -5.99 -7.14
N ALA A 5 -16.92 -6.48 -7.04
CA ALA A 5 -15.76 -5.66 -6.74
C ALA A 5 -15.30 -5.03 -8.06
N ASP A 6 -15.04 -3.74 -8.07
CA ASP A 6 -14.27 -3.09 -9.12
C ASP A 6 -12.91 -3.79 -9.25
N GLU A 7 -12.78 -4.68 -10.26
CA GLU A 7 -11.58 -5.45 -10.55
C GLU A 7 -10.46 -4.60 -11.19
N ASP A 8 -10.75 -3.35 -11.57
CA ASP A 8 -9.86 -2.48 -12.36
C ASP A 8 -8.67 -1.84 -11.57
N GLY A 9 -8.53 -2.09 -10.27
CA GLY A 9 -7.51 -1.44 -9.43
C GLY A 9 -6.82 -2.29 -8.37
N LEU A 10 -7.05 -3.61 -8.39
CA LEU A 10 -6.45 -4.54 -7.43
C LEU A 10 -5.06 -4.98 -7.91
N VAL A 11 -4.10 -4.95 -7.00
CA VAL A 11 -2.73 -5.41 -7.27
C VAL A 11 -2.61 -6.82 -6.68
N THR A 12 -2.24 -7.80 -7.50
CA THR A 12 -2.06 -9.21 -7.09
C THR A 12 -0.64 -9.68 -7.37
N LEU A 13 -0.11 -10.61 -6.59
CA LEU A 13 1.23 -11.21 -6.74
C LEU A 13 1.41 -11.87 -8.10
N ALA A 14 0.33 -12.37 -8.70
CA ALA A 14 0.34 -12.92 -10.05
C ALA A 14 0.47 -11.83 -11.14
N GLY A 15 -0.03 -10.62 -10.86
CA GLY A 15 -0.05 -9.50 -11.79
C GLY A 15 1.14 -8.54 -11.69
N ILE A 16 2.00 -8.66 -10.68
CA ILE A 16 3.15 -7.77 -10.49
C ILE A 16 4.35 -8.13 -11.36
N SER A 17 5.12 -7.12 -11.78
CA SER A 17 6.38 -7.32 -12.50
C SER A 17 7.46 -7.96 -11.62
N PRO A 18 8.47 -8.63 -12.21
CA PRO A 18 9.58 -9.23 -11.45
C PRO A 18 10.35 -8.23 -10.60
N GLU A 19 10.55 -7.01 -11.10
CA GLU A 19 11.25 -5.95 -10.38
C GLU A 19 10.44 -5.51 -9.15
N TYR A 20 9.13 -5.33 -9.32
CA TYR A 20 8.27 -4.97 -8.21
C TYR A 20 8.17 -6.09 -7.17
N ARG A 21 8.19 -7.36 -7.60
CA ARG A 21 8.29 -8.50 -6.69
C ARG A 21 9.56 -8.45 -5.82
N ALA A 22 10.71 -8.14 -6.40
CA ALA A 22 11.96 -8.00 -5.66
C ALA A 22 11.91 -6.88 -4.61
N GLN A 23 11.26 -5.76 -4.92
CA GLN A 23 11.06 -4.65 -3.97
C GLN A 23 10.17 -5.07 -2.79
N VAL A 24 9.06 -5.76 -3.06
CA VAL A 24 8.13 -6.26 -2.05
C VAL A 24 8.82 -7.30 -1.15
N GLU A 25 9.63 -8.20 -1.71
CA GLU A 25 10.42 -9.16 -0.95
C GLU A 25 11.45 -8.48 -0.05
N THR A 26 12.11 -7.43 -0.54
CA THR A 26 13.05 -6.63 0.26
C THR A 26 12.33 -5.96 1.44
N ALA A 27 11.17 -5.33 1.20
CA ALA A 27 10.36 -4.74 2.27
C ALA A 27 9.84 -5.77 3.27
N LEU A 28 9.55 -7.00 2.82
CA LEU A 28 9.17 -8.11 3.70
C LEU A 28 10.32 -8.47 4.64
N GLN A 29 11.56 -8.53 4.14
CA GLN A 29 12.73 -8.78 4.98
C GLN A 29 12.90 -7.70 6.06
N ASP A 30 12.73 -6.42 5.69
CA ASP A 30 12.78 -5.33 6.66
C ASP A 30 11.64 -5.41 7.69
N ARG A 31 10.42 -5.79 7.26
CA ARG A 31 9.33 -6.07 8.22
C ARG A 31 9.65 -7.24 9.14
N ASN A 32 10.29 -8.29 8.63
CA ASN A 32 10.69 -9.42 9.46
C ASN A 32 11.75 -9.02 10.49
N ARG A 33 12.70 -8.14 10.13
CA ARG A 33 13.67 -7.58 11.08
C ARG A 33 12.96 -6.87 12.24
N GLU A 34 12.01 -5.98 11.95
CA GLU A 34 11.22 -5.31 12.98
C GLU A 34 10.43 -6.30 13.85
N ARG A 35 9.79 -7.29 13.24
CA ARG A 35 9.02 -8.29 13.99
C ARG A 35 9.89 -9.08 14.94
N ILE A 36 11.11 -9.43 14.53
CA ILE A 36 12.09 -10.10 15.40
C ILE A 36 12.44 -9.21 16.60
N LEU A 37 12.66 -7.90 16.39
CA LEU A 37 12.90 -6.93 17.46
C LEU A 37 11.68 -6.77 18.39
N GLU A 38 10.46 -6.89 17.86
CA GLU A 38 9.20 -6.90 18.61
C GLU A 38 8.91 -8.26 19.29
N GLY A 39 9.79 -9.27 19.16
CA GLY A 39 9.57 -10.62 19.70
C GLY A 39 8.49 -11.44 18.98
N LYS A 40 8.12 -11.04 17.77
CA LYS A 40 7.10 -11.70 16.93
C LYS A 40 7.75 -12.64 15.90
N PRO A 41 7.08 -13.72 15.50
CA PRO A 41 7.58 -14.61 14.46
C PRO A 41 7.63 -13.89 13.11
N LYS A 42 8.65 -14.19 12.30
CA LYS A 42 8.77 -13.71 10.92
C LYS A 42 7.68 -14.32 10.02
N TYR A 43 7.39 -13.65 8.92
CA TYR A 43 6.66 -14.22 7.80
C TYR A 43 7.62 -14.94 6.87
N GLU A 44 7.32 -16.18 6.49
CA GLU A 44 8.19 -16.96 5.57
C GLU A 44 8.14 -16.43 4.13
N SER A 45 7.00 -15.87 3.71
CA SER A 45 6.81 -15.29 2.39
C SER A 45 5.76 -14.17 2.41
N VAL A 46 5.57 -13.49 1.26
CA VAL A 46 4.53 -12.47 1.12
C VAL A 46 3.15 -13.11 1.23
N GLU A 47 2.96 -14.30 0.68
CA GLU A 47 1.73 -15.09 0.78
C GLU A 47 1.39 -15.43 2.24
N ALA A 48 2.38 -15.81 3.05
CA ALA A 48 2.18 -16.05 4.48
C ALA A 48 1.74 -14.77 5.22
N MET A 49 2.21 -13.60 4.78
CA MET A 49 1.76 -12.31 5.31
C MET A 49 0.33 -11.97 4.87
N VAL A 50 -0.05 -12.31 3.63
CA VAL A 50 -1.43 -12.17 3.12
C VAL A 50 -2.39 -13.06 3.90
N GLU A 51 -2.02 -14.31 4.14
CA GLU A 51 -2.82 -15.25 4.92
C GLU A 51 -3.03 -14.76 6.36
N ALA A 52 -1.96 -14.32 7.01
CA ALA A 52 -2.07 -13.70 8.33
C ALA A 52 -2.97 -12.46 8.30
N TYR A 53 -2.81 -11.56 7.33
CA TYR A 53 -3.66 -10.37 7.22
C TYR A 53 -5.14 -10.72 7.02
N LYS A 54 -5.42 -11.75 6.22
CA LYS A 54 -6.76 -12.27 5.99
C LYS A 54 -7.40 -12.80 7.28
N GLU A 55 -6.66 -13.58 8.06
CA GLU A 55 -7.16 -14.15 9.33
C GLU A 55 -7.42 -13.08 10.39
N TYR A 56 -6.61 -12.02 10.44
CA TYR A 56 -6.75 -10.96 11.45
C TYR A 56 -7.74 -9.86 11.04
N GLU A 57 -7.51 -9.19 9.92
CA GLU A 57 -8.28 -8.01 9.53
C GLU A 57 -9.19 -8.25 8.33
N GLY A 58 -8.76 -9.08 7.37
CA GLY A 58 -9.54 -9.36 6.17
C GLY A 58 -10.89 -10.00 6.47
N ALA A 59 -10.92 -10.95 7.41
CA ALA A 59 -12.15 -11.60 7.86
C ALA A 59 -13.13 -10.62 8.54
N ALA A 60 -12.61 -9.70 9.37
CA ALA A 60 -13.42 -8.70 10.04
C ALA A 60 -14.00 -7.66 9.07
N LYS A 61 -13.25 -7.34 8.00
CA LYS A 61 -13.63 -6.38 6.97
C LYS A 61 -14.42 -7.00 5.80
N GLY A 62 -14.56 -8.34 5.78
CA GLY A 62 -15.23 -9.07 4.71
C GLY A 62 -14.49 -9.02 3.36
N TYR A 63 -13.17 -8.87 3.39
CA TYR A 63 -12.35 -8.72 2.19
C TYR A 63 -12.16 -10.03 1.43
N SER A 64 -12.14 -9.95 0.09
CA SER A 64 -11.73 -11.04 -0.78
C SER A 64 -10.24 -11.35 -0.65
N GLN A 65 -9.81 -12.49 -1.21
CA GLN A 65 -8.39 -12.86 -1.25
C GLN A 65 -7.56 -11.78 -1.97
N GLU A 66 -8.02 -11.30 -3.13
CA GLU A 66 -7.30 -10.30 -3.93
C GLU A 66 -7.26 -8.94 -3.23
N GLN A 67 -8.28 -8.60 -2.44
CA GLN A 67 -8.27 -7.39 -1.63
C GLN A 67 -7.25 -7.47 -0.49
N CYS A 68 -7.15 -8.63 0.18
CA CYS A 68 -6.13 -8.84 1.21
C CYS A 68 -4.72 -8.76 0.62
N GLU A 69 -4.53 -9.36 -0.56
CA GLU A 69 -3.28 -9.34 -1.30
C GLU A 69 -2.88 -7.92 -1.72
N SER A 70 -3.82 -7.17 -2.30
CA SER A 70 -3.61 -5.77 -2.71
C SER A 70 -3.20 -4.89 -1.53
N GLU A 71 -3.83 -5.06 -0.36
CA GLU A 71 -3.49 -4.29 0.85
C GLU A 71 -2.08 -4.62 1.36
N VAL A 72 -1.71 -5.90 1.40
CA VAL A 72 -0.37 -6.32 1.82
C VAL A 72 0.70 -5.82 0.84
N LEU A 73 0.46 -5.92 -0.46
CA LEU A 73 1.38 -5.42 -1.48
C LEU A 73 1.56 -3.91 -1.39
N ARG A 74 0.45 -3.15 -1.25
CA ARG A 74 0.50 -1.70 -1.05
C ARG A 74 1.23 -1.32 0.24
N PHE A 75 1.05 -2.08 1.31
CA PHE A 75 1.77 -1.86 2.56
C PHE A 75 3.28 -2.04 2.37
N LEU A 76 3.70 -3.16 1.79
CA LEU A 76 5.12 -3.47 1.55
C LEU A 76 5.76 -2.47 0.58
N GLN A 77 5.06 -2.08 -0.48
CA GLN A 77 5.51 -1.04 -1.40
C GLN A 77 5.71 0.30 -0.70
N ARG A 78 4.73 0.76 0.09
CA ARG A 78 4.86 2.02 0.85
C ARG A 78 6.06 1.97 1.77
N LYS A 79 6.28 0.81 2.39
CA LYS A 79 7.40 0.60 3.29
C LYS A 79 8.75 0.62 2.57
N PHE A 80 8.83 0.00 1.39
CA PHE A 80 10.00 0.07 0.52
C PHE A 80 10.32 1.53 0.16
N LEU A 81 9.33 2.29 -0.31
CA LEU A 81 9.49 3.70 -0.67
C LEU A 81 9.90 4.58 0.53
N LEU A 82 9.40 4.29 1.73
CA LEU A 82 9.81 4.99 2.95
C LEU A 82 11.23 4.61 3.39
N SER A 83 11.66 3.37 3.15
CA SER A 83 13.01 2.91 3.43
C SER A 83 14.02 3.56 2.48
N GLU A 84 13.70 3.60 1.18
CA GLU A 84 14.52 4.28 0.17
C GLU A 84 14.52 5.80 0.34
N GLY A 85 13.36 6.41 0.59
CA GLY A 85 13.24 7.86 0.82
C GLY A 85 13.75 8.31 2.20
N GLY A 86 13.83 7.40 3.17
CA GLY A 86 14.27 7.68 4.54
C GLY A 86 15.78 7.90 4.68
N ALA A 87 16.57 7.43 3.72
CA ALA A 87 17.99 7.72 3.65
C ALA A 87 18.28 9.19 3.27
N ASP A 88 17.29 9.91 2.73
CA ASP A 88 17.48 11.20 2.04
C ASP A 88 16.59 12.33 2.59
N LEU A 89 15.97 12.18 3.78
CA LEU A 89 15.18 13.24 4.42
C LEU A 89 16.02 14.43 4.94
N GLN A 90 17.34 14.40 4.75
CA GLN A 90 18.22 15.55 4.96
C GLN A 90 18.45 16.35 3.67
N ASP A 91 18.04 15.84 2.51
CA ASP A 91 18.21 16.57 1.25
C ASP A 91 17.02 17.52 1.00
N PRO A 92 17.28 18.82 0.80
CA PRO A 92 16.23 19.81 0.59
C PRO A 92 15.42 19.57 -0.70
N GLN A 93 15.95 18.88 -1.72
CA GLN A 93 15.16 18.54 -2.92
C GLN A 93 14.12 17.46 -2.63
N THR A 94 14.43 16.50 -1.76
CA THR A 94 13.50 15.43 -1.38
C THR A 94 12.30 15.98 -0.60
N ILE A 95 12.52 16.96 0.28
CA ILE A 95 11.46 17.66 1.00
C ILE A 95 10.55 18.44 0.03
N VAL A 96 11.14 19.16 -0.93
CA VAL A 96 10.39 19.92 -1.93
C VAL A 96 9.58 18.99 -2.84
N THR A 97 10.16 17.88 -3.26
CA THR A 97 9.50 16.88 -4.12
C THR A 97 8.32 16.22 -3.41
N LEU A 98 8.49 15.83 -2.14
CA LEU A 98 7.40 15.30 -1.30
C LEU A 98 6.31 16.36 -1.05
N GLY A 99 6.69 17.62 -0.84
CA GLY A 99 5.76 18.73 -0.73
C GLY A 99 4.92 18.93 -1.99
N LEU A 100 5.55 18.89 -3.16
CA LEU A 100 4.87 18.94 -4.46
C LEU A 100 3.96 17.74 -4.69
N LEU A 101 4.38 16.53 -4.29
CA LEU A 101 3.56 15.33 -4.39
C LEU A 101 2.31 15.42 -3.51
N ALA A 102 2.47 15.91 -2.27
CA ALA A 102 1.36 16.13 -1.35
C ALA A 102 0.38 17.19 -1.89
N LEU A 103 0.91 18.26 -2.49
CA LEU A 103 0.10 19.34 -3.08
C LEU A 103 -0.64 18.87 -4.35
N LEU A 104 -0.02 17.98 -5.14
CA LEU A 104 -0.68 17.29 -6.26
C LEU A 104 -1.78 16.34 -5.78
N ALA A 105 -1.53 15.54 -4.76
CA ALA A 105 -2.55 14.64 -4.19
C ALA A 105 -3.76 15.42 -3.65
N VAL A 106 -3.53 16.53 -2.95
CA VAL A 106 -4.61 17.42 -2.49
C VAL A 106 -5.30 18.11 -3.67
N GLY A 107 -4.57 18.54 -4.69
CA GLY A 107 -5.11 19.18 -5.90
C GLY A 107 -5.98 18.24 -6.75
N VAL A 108 -5.63 16.96 -6.85
CA VAL A 108 -6.41 15.94 -7.56
C VAL A 108 -7.72 15.64 -6.81
N ILE A 109 -7.69 15.58 -5.48
CA ILE A 109 -8.90 15.42 -4.64
C ILE A 109 -9.79 16.67 -4.72
N GLY A 110 -9.19 17.87 -4.72
CA GLY A 110 -9.93 19.14 -4.85
C GLY A 110 -10.63 19.34 -6.20
N ARG A 111 -10.08 18.75 -7.29
CA ARG A 111 -10.74 18.81 -8.61
C ARG A 111 -11.91 17.84 -8.76
N VAL A 112 -11.92 16.71 -8.05
CA VAL A 112 -13.07 15.80 -8.04
C VAL A 112 -14.25 16.37 -7.23
N ALA A 113 -13.97 17.19 -6.20
CA ALA A 113 -15.02 17.83 -5.39
C ALA A 113 -15.68 19.06 -6.04
N SER A 114 -15.09 19.65 -7.09
CA SER A 114 -15.63 20.88 -7.73
C SER A 114 -16.55 20.61 -8.93
N GLY A 115 -17.01 19.36 -9.07
CA GLY A 115 -17.77 18.90 -10.22
C GLY A 115 -19.21 18.51 -9.93
N GLU A 116 -19.91 19.11 -8.95
CA GLU A 116 -21.38 19.15 -8.87
C GLU A 116 -21.85 19.91 -7.61
N VAL A 117 -22.26 21.17 -7.75
CA VAL A 117 -23.43 21.71 -7.04
C VAL A 117 -24.09 22.73 -7.97
N SER A 118 -25.04 22.25 -8.75
CA SER A 118 -26.15 23.05 -9.25
C SER A 118 -27.19 23.17 -8.14
N LEU A 119 -27.43 24.38 -7.66
CA LEU A 119 -28.60 24.84 -6.90
C LEU A 119 -28.49 26.38 -6.99
N GLY A 120 -29.23 27.08 -7.83
CA GLY A 120 -30.69 27.04 -7.84
C GLY A 120 -31.23 27.94 -6.75
N GLN A 121 -30.97 29.25 -6.84
CA GLN A 121 -31.90 30.38 -6.58
C GLN A 121 -31.20 31.71 -6.82
#